data_AF-A0A1F9BAI6-F1
#
_entry.id   AF-A0A1F9BAI6-F1
#
_cell.length_a   1.000
_cell.length_b   1.000
_cell.length_c   1.000
_cell.angle_alpha   90.00
_cell.angle_beta   90.00
_cell.angle_gamma   90.00
#
_symmetry.space_group_name_H-M   'P 1'
#
loop_
_entity.id
_entity.type
_entity.pdbx_description
1 polymer ?
#
loop_
_entity_poly.entity_id
_entity_poly.type
_entity_poly.pdbx_seq_one_letter_code
_entity_poly.pdbx_strand_id
1 'polypeptide(L)'
;SSEVEPLLSKTRLLEGVEIVRYVSPYDAMTFMEMKLGRQKNLLEGIQPTVLPPSFEIQLKKDYRNSTGIKEVVARLKEIPQFEEIQYGQEWVETFSVLVHILRLTQWILGGLLLIAIVFIISNTLQLTISSRREEIEVMCWVGASPAFIRIPFYVEGLIQGLLGGGLAILFLFLLHQGLFLYIPPSMQAWLAKIPVLFLPPETIAWIILGGIVLGFFGSIVASMRVLKYK
;
A
#
# COMPACT_ATOMS: atom_id res chain seq x y z
N SER A 1 37.24 -12.66 17.71
CA SER A 1 36.46 -13.30 16.63
C SER A 1 35.50 -14.39 17.10
N SER A 2 35.68 -15.01 18.28
CA SER A 2 34.79 -16.09 18.77
C SER A 2 33.46 -15.66 19.39
N GLU A 3 33.26 -14.36 19.70
CA GLU A 3 32.02 -13.85 20.32
C GLU A 3 31.01 -13.26 19.32
N VAL A 4 31.41 -12.99 18.07
CA VAL A 4 30.59 -12.28 17.09
C VAL A 4 29.56 -13.20 16.42
N GLU A 5 29.92 -14.45 16.14
CA GLU A 5 29.03 -15.48 15.57
C GLU A 5 27.86 -15.90 16.49
N PRO A 6 28.04 -16.11 17.81
CA PRO A 6 26.91 -16.41 18.69
C PRO A 6 25.96 -15.21 18.85
N LEU A 7 26.43 -13.97 18.74
CA LEU A 7 25.59 -12.77 18.77
C LEU A 7 24.82 -12.57 17.45
N LEU A 8 25.45 -12.83 16.30
CA LEU A 8 24.79 -12.83 14.99
C LEU A 8 23.66 -13.86 14.89
N SER A 9 23.87 -15.06 15.42
CA SER A 9 22.83 -16.10 15.41
C SER A 9 21.68 -15.76 16.34
N LYS A 10 21.95 -15.29 17.57
CA LYS A 10 20.90 -14.85 18.51
C LYS A 10 20.06 -13.69 17.98
N THR A 11 20.68 -12.72 17.32
CA THR A 11 19.98 -11.55 16.76
C THR A 11 19.19 -11.86 15.51
N ARG A 12 19.63 -12.82 14.69
CA ARG A 12 18.87 -13.32 13.53
C ARG A 12 17.64 -14.13 13.94
N LEU A 13 17.66 -14.73 15.14
CA LEU A 13 16.53 -15.49 15.69
C LEU A 13 15.47 -14.59 16.35
N LEU A 14 15.76 -13.30 16.54
CA LEU A 14 14.76 -12.36 17.05
C LEU A 14 13.64 -12.15 16.04
N GLU A 15 12.42 -12.25 16.54
CA GLU A 15 11.22 -12.00 15.78
C GLU A 15 11.20 -10.54 15.28
N GLY A 16 10.88 -10.34 14.00
CA GLY A 16 10.86 -9.02 13.37
C GLY A 16 12.17 -8.57 12.71
N VAL A 17 13.28 -9.31 12.87
CA VAL A 17 14.55 -9.04 12.18
C VAL A 17 14.59 -9.74 10.81
N GLU A 18 14.94 -9.00 9.77
CA GLU A 18 15.07 -9.48 8.38
C GLU A 18 16.54 -9.74 8.03
N ILE A 19 17.43 -8.80 8.33
CA ILE A 19 18.88 -8.91 8.02
C ILE A 19 19.68 -8.36 9.21
N VAL A 20 20.75 -9.07 9.59
CA VAL A 20 21.76 -8.56 10.53
C VAL A 20 23.13 -8.58 9.83
N ARG A 21 23.76 -7.41 9.74
CA ARG A 21 25.10 -7.23 9.19
C ARG A 21 26.05 -6.73 10.27
N TYR A 22 27.15 -7.44 10.48
CA TYR A 22 28.25 -6.95 11.30
C TYR A 22 29.05 -5.91 10.50
N VAL A 23 29.33 -4.77 11.12
CA VAL A 23 30.14 -3.69 10.54
C VAL A 23 31.38 -3.55 11.41
N SER A 24 32.53 -3.90 10.83
CA SER A 24 33.81 -3.74 11.52
C SER A 24 34.20 -2.25 11.62
N PRO A 25 35.08 -1.87 12.56
CA PRO A 25 35.57 -0.50 12.67
C PRO A 25 36.21 0.03 11.37
N TYR A 26 36.86 -0.83 10.60
CA TYR A 26 37.45 -0.49 9.30
C TYR A 26 36.39 -0.29 8.20
N ASP A 27 35.34 -1.12 8.19
CA ASP A 27 34.22 -0.95 7.25
C ASP A 27 33.43 0.32 7.55
N ALA A 28 33.24 0.62 8.84
CA ALA A 28 32.59 1.84 9.30
C ALA A 28 33.36 3.09 8.85
N MET A 29 34.69 3.10 9.00
CA MET A 29 35.55 4.19 8.53
C MET A 29 35.42 4.39 7.01
N THR A 30 35.52 3.30 6.25
CA THR A 30 35.39 3.33 4.78
C THR A 30 34.03 3.89 4.33
N PHE A 31 32.95 3.46 5.00
CA PHE A 31 31.60 3.97 4.75
C PHE A 31 31.46 5.47 5.07
N MET A 32 32.07 5.92 6.17
CA MET A 32 32.04 7.31 6.60
C MET A 32 32.81 8.22 5.63
N GLU A 33 33.99 7.79 5.18
CA GLU A 33 34.76 8.49 4.14
C GLU A 33 33.98 8.59 2.82
N MET A 34 33.28 7.52 2.42
CA MET A 34 32.45 7.53 1.22
C MET A 34 31.30 8.53 1.34
N LYS A 35 30.64 8.60 2.49
CA LYS A 35 29.53 9.55 2.73
C LYS A 35 29.98 11.01 2.82
N LEU A 36 31.14 11.28 3.41
CA LEU A 36 31.66 12.65 3.56
C LEU A 36 32.25 13.22 2.27
N GLY A 37 32.69 12.36 1.34
CA GLY A 37 33.07 12.75 -0.02
C GLY A 37 34.16 13.83 -0.07
N ARG A 38 33.76 15.11 -0.22
CA ARG A 38 34.66 16.27 -0.24
C ARG A 38 35.09 16.76 1.15
N GLN A 39 34.43 16.32 2.22
CA GLN A 39 34.72 16.69 3.61
C GLN A 39 35.55 15.63 4.34
N LYS A 40 36.25 14.74 3.61
CA LYS A 40 37.07 13.66 4.19
C LYS A 40 38.12 14.17 5.18
N ASN A 41 38.61 15.39 5.00
CA ASN A 41 39.59 16.02 5.90
C ASN A 41 39.07 16.15 7.34
N LEU A 42 37.76 16.05 7.58
CA LEU A 42 37.19 16.00 8.94
C LEU A 42 37.52 14.69 9.69
N LEU A 43 37.93 13.65 8.98
CA LEU A 43 38.34 12.36 9.55
C LEU A 43 39.87 12.22 9.65
N GLU A 44 40.61 13.24 9.22
CA GLU A 44 42.07 13.21 9.19
C GLU A 44 42.62 13.18 10.62
N GLY A 45 43.36 12.12 10.96
CA GLY A 45 43.87 11.88 12.32
C GLY A 45 43.00 10.97 13.21
N ILE A 46 41.82 10.53 12.74
CA ILE A 46 41.00 9.55 13.46
C ILE A 46 41.43 8.14 13.05
N GLN A 47 41.87 7.34 14.02
CA GLN A 47 42.20 5.94 13.77
C GLN A 47 40.91 5.10 13.71
N PRO A 48 40.80 4.11 12.79
CA PRO A 48 39.62 3.26 12.67
C PRO A 48 39.24 2.53 13.97
N THR A 49 40.22 2.26 14.84
CA THR A 49 40.05 1.60 16.14
C THR A 49 39.25 2.41 17.16
N VAL A 50 39.01 3.70 16.92
CA VAL A 50 38.17 4.57 17.75
C VAL A 50 36.67 4.30 17.50
N LEU A 51 36.31 3.74 16.34
CA LEU A 51 34.92 3.42 16.03
C LEU A 51 34.52 2.09 16.67
N PRO A 52 33.43 2.04 17.47
CA PRO A 52 32.96 0.80 18.05
C PRO A 52 32.46 -0.15 16.95
N PRO A 53 32.66 -1.47 17.08
CA PRO A 53 32.03 -2.44 16.22
C PRO A 53 30.51 -2.35 16.36
N SER A 54 29.77 -2.39 15.25
CA SER A 54 28.32 -2.22 15.25
C SER A 54 27.59 -3.30 14.45
N PHE A 55 26.33 -3.52 14.80
CA PHE A 55 25.44 -4.39 14.05
C PHE A 55 24.35 -3.55 13.38
N GLU A 56 24.26 -3.64 12.06
CA GLU A 56 23.17 -3.06 11.28
C GLU A 56 22.03 -4.08 11.19
N ILE A 57 20.86 -3.71 11.73
CA ILE A 57 19.68 -4.57 11.80
C ILE A 57 18.58 -3.99 10.91
N GLN A 58 18.16 -4.73 9.90
CA GLN A 58 16.99 -4.40 9.08
C GLN A 58 15.78 -5.17 9.58
N LEU A 59 14.67 -4.47 9.77
CA LEU A 59 13.41 -5.07 10.24
C LEU A 59 12.55 -5.54 9.07
N LYS A 60 11.81 -6.62 9.31
CA LYS A 60 10.76 -7.11 8.42
C LYS A 60 9.69 -6.04 8.21
N LYS A 61 9.06 -6.02 7.02
CA LYS A 61 8.05 -5.01 6.63
C LYS A 61 6.97 -4.75 7.68
N ASP A 62 6.49 -5.79 8.35
CA ASP A 62 5.42 -5.70 9.36
C ASP A 62 5.87 -4.99 10.65
N TYR A 63 7.17 -5.05 10.95
CA TYR A 63 7.81 -4.43 12.10
C TYR A 63 8.38 -3.04 11.79
N ARG A 64 8.28 -2.55 10.55
CA ARG A 64 8.68 -1.18 10.14
C ARG A 64 7.65 -0.11 10.53
N ASN A 65 7.06 -0.25 11.71
CA ASN A 65 6.17 0.73 12.31
C ASN A 65 6.72 1.15 13.68
N SER A 66 6.28 2.30 14.21
CA SER A 66 6.83 2.83 15.47
C SER A 66 6.76 1.83 16.63
N THR A 67 5.66 1.06 16.74
CA THR A 67 5.47 0.05 17.78
C THR A 67 6.41 -1.15 17.60
N GLY A 68 6.50 -1.71 16.40
CA GLY A 68 7.35 -2.86 16.07
C GLY A 68 8.84 -2.54 16.22
N ILE A 69 9.25 -1.32 15.88
CA ILE A 69 10.61 -0.83 16.12
C ILE A 69 10.89 -0.79 17.63
N LYS A 70 9.99 -0.19 18.43
CA LYS A 70 10.13 -0.13 19.89
C LYS A 70 10.19 -1.51 20.53
N GLU A 71 9.39 -2.45 20.05
CA GLU A 71 9.38 -3.83 20.53
C GLU A 71 10.70 -4.55 20.25
N VAL A 72 11.22 -4.46 19.03
CA VAL A 72 12.51 -5.08 18.69
C VAL A 72 13.65 -4.43 19.46
N VAL A 73 13.64 -3.10 19.61
CA VAL A 73 14.62 -2.38 20.44
C VAL A 73 14.55 -2.83 21.90
N ALA A 74 13.36 -3.02 22.47
CA ALA A 74 13.21 -3.50 23.85
C ALA A 74 13.84 -4.90 24.03
N ARG A 75 13.57 -5.83 23.11
CA ARG A 75 14.18 -7.17 23.12
C ARG A 75 15.71 -7.13 22.94
N LEU A 76 16.22 -6.20 22.13
CA LEU A 76 17.66 -6.03 21.95
C LEU A 76 18.35 -5.46 23.20
N LYS A 77 17.67 -4.60 23.97
CA LYS A 77 18.20 -4.06 25.24
C LYS A 77 18.37 -5.10 26.34
N GLU A 78 17.65 -6.23 26.26
CA GLU A 78 17.78 -7.33 27.23
C GLU A 78 19.06 -8.14 27.03
N ILE A 79 19.75 -7.97 25.90
CA ILE A 79 21.00 -8.65 25.59
C ILE A 79 22.16 -7.79 26.13
N PRO A 80 22.88 -8.22 27.18
CA PRO A 80 23.88 -7.40 27.88
C PRO A 80 25.09 -7.02 27.02
N GLN A 81 25.29 -7.67 25.87
CA GLN A 81 26.35 -7.36 24.92
C GLN A 81 26.05 -6.14 24.01
N PHE A 82 24.82 -5.61 24.03
CA PHE A 82 24.47 -4.38 23.32
C PHE A 82 24.50 -3.19 24.28
N GLU A 83 25.58 -2.40 24.24
CA GLU A 83 25.74 -1.22 25.10
C GLU A 83 24.91 -0.02 24.62
N GLU A 84 24.87 0.23 23.31
CA GLU A 84 24.14 1.36 22.73
C GLU A 84 23.34 0.93 21.50
N ILE A 85 22.03 1.20 21.51
CA ILE A 85 21.13 0.93 20.38
C ILE A 85 20.65 2.27 19.84
N GLN A 86 21.32 2.73 18.78
CA GLN A 86 20.91 3.92 18.05
C GLN A 86 19.91 3.54 16.96
N TYR A 87 18.66 3.93 17.16
CA TYR A 87 17.64 3.97 16.13
C TYR A 87 17.16 5.41 16.04
N GLY A 88 16.90 5.92 14.82
CA GLY A 88 16.45 7.30 14.60
C GLY A 88 15.03 7.52 15.12
N GLN A 89 14.84 7.50 16.44
CA GLN A 89 13.52 7.49 17.10
C GLN A 89 12.65 8.66 16.66
N GLU A 90 13.18 9.88 16.69
CA GLU A 90 12.45 11.10 16.33
C GLU A 90 12.00 11.09 14.86
N TRP A 91 12.88 10.63 13.97
CA TRP A 91 12.56 10.42 12.56
C TRP A 91 11.50 9.33 12.38
N VAL A 92 11.66 8.19 13.05
CA VAL A 92 10.72 7.06 12.99
C VAL A 92 9.33 7.48 13.49
N GLU A 93 9.25 8.21 14.60
CA GLU A 93 8.00 8.69 15.16
C GLU A 93 7.33 9.70 14.22
N THR A 94 8.09 10.67 13.69
CA THR A 94 7.57 11.65 12.73
C THR A 94 7.06 11.00 11.44
N PHE A 95 7.85 10.09 10.84
CA PHE A 95 7.44 9.35 9.66
C PHE A 95 6.24 8.45 9.94
N SER A 96 6.17 7.81 11.10
CA SER A 96 5.04 6.96 11.49
C SER A 96 3.75 7.78 11.61
N VAL A 97 3.80 8.99 12.17
CA VAL A 97 2.64 9.89 12.24
C VAL A 97 2.20 10.31 10.84
N LEU A 98 3.14 10.70 9.97
CA LEU A 98 2.84 11.05 8.59
C LEU A 98 2.17 9.90 7.82
N VAL A 99 2.72 8.68 7.93
CA VAL A 99 2.13 7.48 7.33
C VAL A 99 0.74 7.20 7.89
N HIS A 100 0.53 7.42 9.20
CA HIS A 100 -0.78 7.25 9.82
C HIS A 100 -1.82 8.24 9.26
N ILE A 101 -1.46 9.52 9.13
CA ILE A 101 -2.32 10.55 8.52
C ILE A 101 -2.64 10.21 7.06
N LEU A 102 -1.65 9.73 6.29
CA LEU A 102 -1.87 9.30 4.91
C LEU A 102 -2.82 8.10 4.84
N ARG A 103 -2.67 7.10 5.72
CA ARG A 103 -3.58 5.95 5.80
C ARG A 103 -5.00 6.41 6.15
N LEU A 104 -5.15 7.31 7.11
CA LEU A 104 -6.47 7.84 7.48
C LEU A 104 -7.11 8.58 6.30
N THR A 105 -6.35 9.44 5.63
CA THR A 105 -6.80 10.16 4.43
C THR A 105 -7.20 9.19 3.32
N GLN A 106 -6.43 8.12 3.10
CA GLN A 106 -6.75 7.05 2.14
C GLN A 106 -8.10 6.41 2.46
N TRP A 107 -8.37 6.07 3.73
CA TRP A 107 -9.65 5.47 4.12
C TRP A 107 -10.82 6.43 3.93
N ILE A 108 -10.66 7.70 4.30
CA ILE A 108 -11.70 8.73 4.12
C ILE A 108 -12.00 8.93 2.64
N LEU A 109 -10.97 9.16 1.83
CA LEU A 109 -11.12 9.44 0.40
C LEU A 109 -11.65 8.22 -0.35
N GLY A 110 -11.14 7.03 -0.02
CA GLY A 110 -11.63 5.76 -0.56
C GLY A 110 -13.11 5.55 -0.24
N GLY A 111 -13.50 5.70 1.04
CA GLY A 111 -14.89 5.59 1.46
C GLY A 111 -15.81 6.59 0.76
N LEU A 112 -15.37 7.84 0.61
CA LEU A 112 -16.11 8.88 -0.11
C LEU A 112 -16.34 8.50 -1.58
N LEU A 113 -15.31 7.99 -2.26
CA LEU A 113 -15.42 7.53 -3.64
C LEU A 113 -16.36 6.33 -3.78
N LEU A 114 -16.33 5.38 -2.84
CA LEU A 114 -17.27 4.25 -2.85
C LEU A 114 -18.73 4.73 -2.77
N ILE A 115 -19.02 5.67 -1.87
CA ILE A 115 -20.36 6.26 -1.73
C ILE A 115 -20.74 6.99 -3.03
N ALA A 116 -19.83 7.76 -3.61
CA ALA A 116 -20.07 8.46 -4.86
C ALA A 116 -20.39 7.50 -6.01
N ILE A 117 -19.66 6.38 -6.13
CA ILE A 117 -19.90 5.35 -7.15
C ILE A 117 -21.31 4.75 -6.99
N VAL A 118 -21.66 4.32 -5.76
CA VAL A 118 -23.00 3.78 -5.47
C VAL A 118 -24.09 4.81 -5.80
N PHE A 119 -23.86 6.08 -5.49
CA PHE A 119 -24.80 7.16 -5.80
C PHE A 119 -24.95 7.39 -7.31
N ILE A 120 -23.85 7.43 -8.06
CA ILE A 120 -23.86 7.59 -9.52
C ILE A 120 -24.61 6.44 -10.18
N ILE A 121 -24.24 5.19 -9.85
CA ILE A 121 -24.89 3.99 -10.39
C ILE A 121 -26.38 4.00 -10.05
N SER A 122 -26.73 4.38 -8.82
CA SER A 122 -28.12 4.45 -8.39
C SER A 122 -28.92 5.50 -9.17
N ASN A 123 -28.35 6.67 -9.44
CA ASN A 123 -29.04 7.69 -10.20
C ASN A 123 -29.17 7.30 -11.68
N THR A 124 -28.12 6.75 -12.28
CA THR A 124 -28.16 6.25 -13.65
C THR A 124 -29.26 5.21 -13.82
N LEU A 125 -29.36 4.25 -12.89
CA LEU A 125 -30.39 3.22 -12.97
C LEU A 125 -31.80 3.79 -12.86
N GLN A 126 -32.01 4.79 -12.00
CA GLN A 126 -33.31 5.46 -11.86
C GLN A 126 -33.73 6.16 -13.15
N LEU A 127 -32.78 6.80 -13.83
CA LEU A 127 -33.03 7.41 -15.14
C LEU A 127 -33.40 6.35 -16.17
N THR A 128 -32.68 5.23 -16.21
CA THR A 128 -32.99 4.10 -17.12
C THR A 128 -34.35 3.46 -16.84
N ILE A 129 -34.72 3.29 -15.57
CA ILE A 129 -36.04 2.74 -15.20
C ILE A 129 -37.15 3.68 -15.61
N SER A 130 -36.96 4.99 -15.39
CA SER A 130 -37.96 6.00 -15.73
C SER A 130 -38.17 6.09 -17.24
N SER A 131 -37.12 5.94 -18.05
CA SER A 131 -37.25 5.92 -19.51
C SER A 131 -37.90 4.66 -20.07
N ARG A 132 -37.84 3.53 -19.33
CA ARG A 132 -38.47 2.25 -19.71
C ARG A 132 -39.76 1.95 -18.95
N ARG A 133 -40.41 2.98 -18.39
CA ARG A 133 -41.59 2.81 -17.53
C ARG A 133 -42.73 2.06 -18.22
N GLU A 134 -42.99 2.35 -19.50
CA GLU A 134 -44.07 1.72 -20.27
C GLU A 134 -43.83 0.21 -20.47
N GLU A 135 -42.60 -0.21 -20.78
CA GLU A 135 -42.24 -1.63 -20.93
C GLU A 135 -42.41 -2.38 -19.61
N ILE A 136 -41.98 -1.77 -18.50
CA ILE A 136 -42.12 -2.34 -17.16
C ILE A 136 -43.59 -2.47 -16.76
N GLU A 137 -44.41 -1.49 -17.13
CA GLU A 137 -45.84 -1.51 -16.89
C GLU A 137 -46.50 -2.69 -17.64
N VAL A 138 -46.23 -2.84 -18.94
CA VAL A 138 -46.71 -4.00 -19.73
C VAL A 138 -46.26 -5.34 -19.12
N MET A 139 -45.01 -5.45 -18.67
CA MET A 139 -44.52 -6.64 -17.97
C MET A 139 -45.32 -6.94 -16.70
N CYS A 140 -45.71 -5.91 -15.94
CA CYS A 140 -46.56 -6.07 -14.76
C CYS A 140 -47.97 -6.57 -15.11
N TRP A 141 -48.56 -6.08 -16.22
CA TRP A 141 -49.89 -6.52 -16.70
C TRP A 141 -49.92 -8.00 -17.10
N VAL A 142 -48.80 -8.53 -17.61
CA VAL A 142 -48.64 -9.95 -17.98
C VAL A 142 -48.29 -10.83 -16.76
N GLY A 143 -48.17 -10.25 -15.56
CA GLY A 143 -47.93 -10.98 -14.31
C GLY A 143 -46.45 -11.30 -14.04
N ALA A 144 -45.52 -10.53 -14.61
CA ALA A 144 -44.09 -10.73 -14.35
C ALA A 144 -43.74 -10.58 -12.86
N SER A 145 -42.87 -11.45 -12.36
CA SER A 145 -42.41 -11.38 -10.97
C SER A 145 -41.53 -10.14 -10.75
N PRO A 146 -41.53 -9.53 -9.54
CA PRO A 146 -40.65 -8.39 -9.23
C PRO A 146 -39.16 -8.67 -9.42
N ALA A 147 -38.75 -9.94 -9.32
CA ALA A 147 -37.38 -10.36 -9.59
C ALA A 147 -37.04 -10.30 -11.08
N PHE A 148 -37.97 -10.71 -11.95
CA PHE A 148 -37.79 -10.67 -13.41
C PHE A 148 -37.54 -9.24 -13.91
N ILE A 149 -38.23 -8.26 -13.32
CA ILE A 149 -38.06 -6.84 -13.63
C ILE A 149 -36.69 -6.31 -13.13
N ARG A 150 -36.14 -6.86 -12.04
CA ARG A 150 -34.89 -6.36 -11.42
C ARG A 150 -33.60 -6.94 -11.99
N ILE A 151 -33.64 -8.18 -12.48
CA ILE A 151 -32.48 -8.87 -13.06
C ILE A 151 -31.73 -8.03 -14.12
N PRO A 152 -32.38 -7.41 -15.13
CA PRO A 152 -31.64 -6.64 -16.15
C PRO A 152 -30.83 -5.50 -15.52
N PHE A 153 -31.36 -4.87 -14.47
CA PHE A 153 -30.68 -3.79 -13.76
C PHE A 153 -29.47 -4.26 -12.95
N TYR A 154 -29.54 -5.45 -12.36
CA TYR A 154 -28.38 -6.06 -11.69
C TYR A 154 -27.26 -6.38 -12.67
N VAL A 155 -27.63 -6.88 -13.86
CA VAL A 155 -26.67 -7.15 -14.95
C VAL A 155 -26.05 -5.86 -15.47
N GLU A 156 -26.82 -4.78 -15.67
CA GLU A 156 -26.28 -3.47 -16.04
C GLU A 156 -25.26 -2.95 -15.02
N GLY A 157 -25.58 -3.04 -13.72
CA GLY A 157 -24.65 -2.64 -12.66
C GLY A 157 -23.37 -3.47 -12.62
N LEU A 158 -23.46 -4.78 -12.80
CA LEU A 158 -22.31 -5.67 -12.91
C LEU A 158 -21.41 -5.31 -14.09
N ILE A 159 -22.00 -5.06 -15.27
CA ILE A 159 -21.27 -4.66 -16.48
C ILE A 159 -20.60 -3.30 -16.28
N GLN A 160 -21.29 -2.32 -15.70
CA GLN A 160 -20.71 -1.02 -15.37
C GLN A 160 -19.53 -1.14 -14.41
N GLY A 161 -19.65 -1.99 -13.37
CA GLY A 161 -18.58 -2.27 -12.42
C GLY A 161 -17.37 -2.94 -13.07
N LEU A 162 -17.60 -3.94 -13.93
CA LEU A 162 -16.55 -4.65 -14.66
C LEU A 162 -15.80 -3.73 -15.62
N LEU A 163 -16.54 -2.97 -16.45
CA LEU A 163 -15.95 -2.04 -17.42
C LEU A 163 -15.21 -0.90 -16.71
N GLY A 164 -15.78 -0.35 -15.62
CA GLY A 164 -15.13 0.67 -14.82
C GLY A 164 -13.81 0.18 -14.22
N GLY A 165 -13.80 -1.02 -13.62
CA GLY A 165 -12.59 -1.64 -13.09
C GLY A 165 -11.53 -1.90 -14.18
N GLY A 166 -11.96 -2.46 -15.32
CA GLY A 166 -11.09 -2.72 -16.46
C GLY A 166 -10.48 -1.45 -17.05
N LEU A 167 -11.27 -0.40 -17.23
CA LEU A 167 -10.80 0.90 -17.71
C LEU A 167 -9.86 1.57 -16.70
N ALA A 168 -10.13 1.47 -15.40
CA ALA A 168 -9.25 1.99 -14.37
C ALA A 168 -7.87 1.31 -14.39
N ILE A 169 -7.83 0.00 -14.54
CA ILE A 169 -6.58 -0.77 -14.67
C ILE A 169 -5.84 -0.39 -15.95
N LEU A 170 -6.55 -0.26 -17.07
CA LEU A 170 -5.98 0.17 -18.34
C LEU A 170 -5.36 1.58 -18.23
N PHE A 171 -6.07 2.51 -17.61
CA PHE A 171 -5.59 3.87 -17.40
C PHE A 171 -4.36 3.89 -16.47
N LEU A 172 -4.38 3.10 -15.41
CA LEU A 172 -3.25 2.94 -14.51
C LEU A 172 -2.02 2.34 -15.21
N PHE A 173 -2.23 1.38 -16.11
CA PHE A 173 -1.18 0.80 -16.94
C PHE A 173 -0.56 1.83 -17.88
N LEU A 174 -1.39 2.63 -18.57
CA LEU A 174 -0.92 3.71 -19.44
C LEU A 174 -0.15 4.79 -18.67
N LEU A 175 -0.64 5.19 -17.49
CA LEU A 175 0.06 6.12 -16.61
C LEU A 175 1.39 5.56 -16.14
N HIS A 176 1.43 4.29 -15.74
CA HIS A 176 2.66 3.61 -15.35
C HIS A 176 3.68 3.65 -16.48
N GLN A 177 3.29 3.25 -17.70
CA GLN A 177 4.17 3.28 -18.87
C GLN A 177 4.61 4.70 -19.25
N GLY A 178 3.69 5.67 -19.17
CA GLY A 178 3.98 7.07 -19.46
C GLY A 178 4.96 7.68 -18.46
N LEU A 179 4.84 7.35 -17.17
CA LEU A 179 5.74 7.84 -16.14
C LEU A 179 7.20 7.45 -16.45
N PHE A 180 7.45 6.21 -16.86
CA PHE A 180 8.78 5.73 -17.26
C PHE A 180 9.38 6.52 -18.43
N LEU A 181 8.56 7.06 -19.33
CA LEU A 181 9.03 7.84 -20.47
C LEU A 181 9.52 9.24 -20.08
N TYR A 182 8.95 9.83 -19.02
CA TYR A 182 9.23 11.20 -18.58
C TYR A 182 10.22 11.30 -17.41
N ILE A 183 10.71 10.18 -16.87
CA ILE A 183 11.67 10.20 -15.77
C ILE A 183 13.09 10.52 -16.31
N PRO A 184 13.76 11.58 -15.82
CA PRO A 184 15.11 11.93 -16.25
C PRO A 184 16.13 10.83 -15.87
N PRO A 185 17.22 10.65 -16.65
CA PRO A 185 18.19 9.56 -16.46
C PRO A 185 18.80 9.48 -15.05
N SER A 186 18.95 10.63 -14.38
CA SER A 186 19.44 10.71 -12.99
C SER A 186 18.50 10.09 -11.97
N MET A 187 17.18 10.16 -12.20
CA MET A 187 16.17 9.52 -11.35
C MET A 187 15.95 8.06 -11.72
N GLN A 188 16.20 7.65 -12.97
CA GLN A 188 16.05 6.25 -13.40
C GLN A 188 16.95 5.31 -12.61
N ALA A 189 18.20 5.70 -12.29
CA ALA A 189 19.12 4.88 -11.51
C ALA A 189 18.68 4.71 -10.03
N TRP A 190 17.99 5.71 -9.47
CA TRP A 190 17.40 5.62 -8.13
C TRP A 190 16.10 4.81 -8.15
N LEU A 191 15.25 5.03 -9.15
CA LEU A 191 13.98 4.33 -9.32
C LEU A 191 14.15 2.86 -9.71
N ALA A 192 15.19 2.49 -10.46
CA ALA A 192 15.50 1.11 -10.82
C ALA A 192 15.86 0.23 -9.60
N LYS A 193 16.27 0.84 -8.48
CA LYS A 193 16.48 0.15 -7.20
C LYS A 193 15.19 -0.10 -6.43
N ILE A 194 14.11 0.59 -6.80
CA ILE A 194 12.77 0.33 -6.31
C ILE A 194 12.15 -0.62 -7.33
N PRO A 195 11.71 -1.83 -6.95
CA PRO A 195 10.97 -2.68 -7.86
C PRO A 195 9.61 -2.01 -8.13
N VAL A 196 9.56 -1.10 -9.11
CA VAL A 196 8.33 -0.60 -9.72
C VAL A 196 7.82 -1.71 -10.63
N LEU A 197 7.52 -2.86 -10.03
CA LEU A 197 6.73 -3.88 -10.68
C LEU A 197 5.32 -3.30 -10.81
N PHE A 198 4.73 -3.47 -11.98
CA PHE A 198 3.30 -3.26 -12.13
C PHE A 198 2.53 -4.11 -11.12
N LEU A 199 1.27 -3.74 -10.86
CA LEU A 199 0.45 -4.41 -9.86
C LEU A 199 0.50 -5.94 -10.03
N PRO A 200 0.68 -6.70 -8.93
CA PRO A 200 0.60 -8.15 -8.97
C PRO A 200 -0.73 -8.60 -9.61
N PRO A 201 -0.74 -9.70 -10.38
CA PRO A 201 -1.97 -10.23 -10.97
C PRO A 201 -3.09 -10.45 -9.94
N GLU A 202 -2.73 -10.83 -8.71
CA GLU A 202 -3.65 -10.98 -7.58
C GLU A 202 -4.36 -9.66 -7.24
N THR A 203 -3.64 -8.55 -7.17
CA THR A 203 -4.22 -7.23 -6.87
C THR A 203 -5.13 -6.76 -8.00
N ILE A 204 -4.77 -7.04 -9.25
CA ILE A 204 -5.62 -6.72 -10.41
C ILE A 204 -6.94 -7.49 -10.31
N ALA A 205 -6.89 -8.79 -9.97
CA ALA A 205 -8.09 -9.59 -9.76
C ALA A 205 -8.97 -9.02 -8.64
N TRP A 206 -8.38 -8.60 -7.52
CA TRP A 206 -9.11 -7.94 -6.42
C TRP A 206 -9.77 -6.62 -6.84
N ILE A 207 -9.12 -5.82 -7.67
CA ILE A 207 -9.69 -4.57 -8.18
C ILE A 207 -10.89 -4.84 -9.08
N ILE A 208 -10.78 -5.80 -10.01
CA ILE A 208 -11.89 -6.20 -10.88
C ILE A 208 -13.06 -6.73 -10.05
N LEU A 209 -12.77 -7.64 -9.12
CA LEU A 209 -13.78 -8.23 -8.25
C LEU A 209 -14.45 -7.15 -7.40
N GLY A 210 -13.68 -6.23 -6.82
CA GLY A 210 -14.19 -5.08 -6.08
C GLY A 210 -15.11 -4.20 -6.93
N GLY A 211 -14.72 -3.91 -8.17
CA GLY A 211 -15.55 -3.15 -9.12
C GLY A 211 -16.87 -3.83 -9.44
N ILE A 212 -16.86 -5.14 -9.71
CA ILE A 212 -18.07 -5.95 -9.95
C ILE A 212 -18.99 -5.93 -8.73
N VAL A 213 -18.43 -6.17 -7.53
CA VAL A 213 -19.19 -6.18 -6.28
C VAL A 213 -19.81 -4.81 -6.02
N LEU A 214 -19.06 -3.73 -6.20
CA LEU A 214 -19.59 -2.37 -6.03
C LEU A 214 -20.68 -2.04 -7.05
N GLY A 215 -20.50 -2.46 -8.31
CA GLY A 215 -21.51 -2.31 -9.35
C GLY A 215 -22.81 -3.03 -9.01
N PHE A 216 -22.70 -4.26 -8.52
CA PHE A 216 -23.82 -5.06 -8.03
C PHE A 216 -24.50 -4.41 -6.82
N PHE A 217 -23.75 -4.01 -5.79
CA PHE A 217 -24.30 -3.33 -4.61
C PHE A 217 -24.99 -2.02 -4.99
N GLY A 218 -24.40 -1.23 -5.89
CA GLY A 218 -25.00 0.00 -6.42
C GLY A 218 -26.35 -0.27 -7.09
N SER A 219 -26.44 -1.33 -7.91
CA SER A 219 -27.68 -1.73 -8.56
C SER A 219 -28.76 -2.22 -7.59
N ILE A 220 -28.38 -2.92 -6.50
CA ILE A 220 -29.30 -3.34 -5.45
C ILE A 220 -29.90 -2.12 -4.74
N VAL A 221 -29.05 -1.18 -4.31
CA VAL A 221 -29.48 0.06 -3.64
C VAL A 221 -30.47 0.84 -4.50
N ALA A 222 -30.22 0.89 -5.80
CA ALA A 222 -31.10 1.55 -6.75
C ALA A 222 -32.46 0.84 -6.87
N SER A 223 -32.46 -0.50 -6.98
CA SER A 223 -33.68 -1.32 -7.07
C SER A 223 -34.59 -1.20 -5.84
N MET A 224 -34.01 -1.02 -4.64
CA MET A 224 -34.76 -0.81 -3.40
C MET A 224 -35.54 0.50 -3.42
N ARG A 225 -34.99 1.55 -4.05
CA ARG A 225 -35.61 2.88 -4.08
C ARG A 225 -36.80 2.94 -5.07
N VAL A 226 -36.78 2.10 -6.10
CA VAL A 226 -37.80 2.04 -7.17
C VAL A 226 -39.15 1.50 -6.67
N LEU A 227 -39.15 0.65 -5.65
CA LEU A 227 -40.37 -0.01 -5.15
C LEU A 227 -41.19 0.86 -4.20
N LYS A 228 -40.70 2.03 -3.81
CA LYS A 228 -41.46 2.99 -3.00
C LYS A 228 -42.56 3.72 -3.79
N TYR A 229 -42.68 3.49 -5.09
CA TYR A 229 -43.70 4.07 -5.98
C TYR A 229 -44.86 3.11 -6.30
N LYS A 230 -45.14 2.13 -5.43
CA LYS A 230 -46.42 1.42 -5.39
C LYS A 230 -47.37 2.08 -4.41
#